data_AF-A0A4D6HTR5-F1
#
_entry.id   AF-A0A4D6HTR5-F1
#
_cell.length_a   1.000
_cell.length_b   1.000
_cell.length_c   1.000
_cell.angle_alpha   90.00
_cell.angle_beta   90.00
_cell.angle_gamma   90.00
#
_symmetry.space_group_name_H-M   'P 1'
#
loop_
_entity.id
_entity.type
_entity.pdbx_description
1 polymer ?
#
loop_
_entity_poly.entity_id
_entity_poly.type
_entity_poly.pdbx_seq_one_letter_code
_entity_poly.pdbx_strand_id
1 'polypeptide(L)'
;MERRTLLTAVAGMLVVSAGCTSLGSDGNGDGDEDGDEDESTSENGDDAELSESELLEQFQATLEDRGFEQVDIAPVDDGLELGYDASGTSDDNVATEIELITDGYTTTIESGSSTAYLEATAYDPEDGEMVDYFTIETEWVEAYLDENLEWPELLSRIAETFVSTEPVDDAEDGDDGDEQEEDENGDEQDGDEDGSEDESNESDEDTDEDDE
;
A
#
# COMPACT_ATOMS: atom_id res chain seq x y z
N MET A 1 0.47 -21.46 -3.32
CA MET A 1 1.07 -21.35 -4.68
C MET A 1 2.06 -20.19 -4.60
N GLU A 2 3.36 -20.38 -4.89
CA GLU A 2 4.42 -19.41 -4.54
C GLU A 2 4.32 -18.07 -5.31
N ARG A 3 4.31 -16.92 -4.61
CA ARG A 3 4.48 -15.58 -5.19
C ARG A 3 5.92 -15.12 -4.95
N ARG A 4 6.59 -14.63 -6.00
CA ARG A 4 8.01 -14.29 -5.94
C ARG A 4 8.20 -12.88 -5.42
N THR A 5 9.12 -12.74 -4.48
CA THR A 5 9.65 -11.49 -3.92
C THR A 5 9.90 -10.44 -5.00
N LEU A 6 9.29 -9.26 -4.84
CA LEU A 6 9.46 -8.10 -5.72
C LEU A 6 10.89 -7.56 -5.55
N LEU A 7 11.83 -8.13 -6.31
CA LEU A 7 13.19 -7.64 -6.43
C LEU A 7 13.17 -6.30 -7.18
N THR A 8 13.22 -5.23 -6.40
CA THR A 8 13.70 -3.87 -6.70
C THR A 8 14.31 -3.71 -8.10
N ALA A 9 13.49 -3.44 -9.13
CA ALA A 9 13.87 -2.73 -10.37
C ALA A 9 12.77 -2.85 -11.45
N VAL A 10 11.85 -1.89 -11.54
CA VAL A 10 11.34 -1.46 -12.86
C VAL A 10 11.30 0.06 -12.91
N ALA A 11 12.45 0.63 -13.23
CA ALA A 11 12.49 1.93 -13.85
C ALA A 11 11.79 1.84 -15.21
N GLY A 12 10.65 2.51 -15.34
CA GLY A 12 10.18 3.02 -16.61
C GLY A 12 9.07 2.23 -17.30
N MET A 13 7.97 2.98 -17.51
CA MET A 13 7.12 2.97 -18.69
C MET A 13 5.98 1.96 -18.72
N LEU A 14 4.78 2.43 -18.38
CA LEU A 14 3.57 2.18 -19.18
C LEU A 14 2.69 3.44 -19.24
N VAL A 15 2.69 4.07 -20.42
CA VAL A 15 1.68 5.04 -20.86
C VAL A 15 0.47 4.25 -21.32
N VAL A 16 -0.70 4.42 -20.70
CA VAL A 16 -1.98 3.98 -21.28
C VAL A 16 -3.04 5.07 -21.15
N SER A 17 -3.02 5.91 -22.19
CA SER A 17 -4.17 6.50 -22.90
C SER A 17 -5.33 7.14 -22.13
N ALA A 18 -5.33 8.47 -22.21
CA ALA A 18 -6.53 9.30 -22.30
C ALA A 18 -7.62 8.68 -23.21
N GLY A 19 -8.76 8.35 -22.59
CA GLY A 19 -10.00 7.97 -23.25
C GLY A 19 -11.05 9.08 -23.18
N CYS A 20 -10.76 10.24 -23.77
CA CYS A 20 -11.77 11.26 -24.02
C CYS A 20 -12.68 10.76 -25.16
N THR A 21 -13.90 10.31 -24.87
CA THR A 21 -14.94 10.08 -25.90
C THR A 21 -16.16 10.95 -25.66
N SER A 22 -16.17 12.07 -26.38
CA SER A 22 -17.36 12.81 -26.78
C SER A 22 -18.27 11.94 -27.66
N LEU A 23 -19.56 11.79 -27.31
CA LEU A 23 -20.70 11.42 -28.18
C LEU A 23 -21.98 11.41 -27.32
N GLY A 24 -23.06 12.16 -27.56
CA GLY A 24 -23.41 12.91 -28.76
C GLY A 24 -24.47 14.00 -28.52
N SER A 25 -24.40 14.99 -29.40
CA SER A 25 -25.40 16.02 -29.63
C SER A 25 -26.21 15.60 -30.86
N ASP A 26 -27.53 15.48 -30.73
CA ASP A 26 -28.52 15.64 -31.81
C ASP A 26 -29.93 15.48 -31.21
N GLY A 27 -30.80 16.49 -31.34
CA GLY A 27 -32.21 16.35 -30.95
C GLY A 27 -33.01 17.65 -30.77
N ASN A 28 -33.20 18.39 -31.85
CA ASN A 28 -34.11 19.54 -31.97
C ASN A 28 -35.58 19.16 -31.65
N GLY A 29 -36.24 19.91 -30.75
CA GLY A 29 -37.67 19.79 -30.50
C GLY A 29 -38.25 21.04 -29.82
N ASP A 30 -38.61 22.04 -30.63
CA ASP A 30 -39.54 23.11 -30.26
C ASP A 30 -40.89 22.52 -29.82
N GLY A 31 -41.41 23.03 -28.71
CA GLY A 31 -42.74 22.71 -28.18
C GLY A 31 -43.04 23.54 -26.94
N ASP A 32 -43.36 24.82 -27.14
CA ASP A 32 -44.01 25.67 -26.14
C ASP A 32 -45.39 25.08 -25.76
N GLU A 33 -45.66 24.92 -24.46
CA GLU A 33 -47.02 25.04 -23.92
C GLU A 33 -46.97 25.36 -22.41
N ASP A 34 -47.68 26.44 -22.07
CA ASP A 34 -47.81 27.13 -20.78
C ASP A 34 -48.23 26.24 -19.59
N GLY A 35 -47.89 26.66 -18.36
CA GLY A 35 -48.65 26.23 -17.18
C GLY A 35 -47.98 26.38 -15.82
N ASP A 36 -48.24 27.54 -15.20
CA ASP A 36 -48.44 27.75 -13.76
C ASP A 36 -47.24 27.90 -12.80
N GLU A 37 -47.31 29.03 -12.11
CA GLU A 37 -46.57 29.48 -10.95
C GLU A 37 -46.86 28.56 -9.73
N ASP A 38 -45.83 28.01 -9.08
CA ASP A 38 -45.88 27.69 -7.64
C ASP A 38 -44.50 27.83 -7.01
N GLU A 39 -44.35 28.96 -6.34
CA GLU A 39 -43.51 29.23 -5.18
C GLU A 39 -43.14 28.02 -4.30
N SER A 40 -41.86 27.63 -4.30
CA SER A 40 -41.23 27.03 -3.11
C SER A 40 -39.71 27.20 -3.12
N THR A 41 -39.27 28.07 -2.21
CA THR A 41 -38.07 27.94 -1.39
C THR A 41 -36.69 28.14 -2.04
N SER A 42 -36.22 29.36 -1.81
CA SER A 42 -34.83 29.77 -1.60
C SER A 42 -34.05 28.83 -0.66
N GLU A 43 -32.74 28.70 -0.93
CA GLU A 43 -31.66 28.50 0.06
C GLU A 43 -31.52 27.13 0.74
N ASN A 44 -30.62 26.29 0.20
CA ASN A 44 -29.39 25.81 0.85
C ASN A 44 -28.75 24.78 -0.11
N GLY A 45 -27.50 24.87 -0.57
CA GLY A 45 -26.35 25.36 0.19
C GLY A 45 -25.86 24.31 1.18
N ASP A 46 -26.09 23.03 0.93
CA ASP A 46 -25.45 21.94 1.66
C ASP A 46 -24.38 21.35 0.76
N ASP A 47 -23.25 22.07 0.72
CA ASP A 47 -21.92 21.46 0.72
C ASP A 47 -21.80 20.70 2.05
N ALA A 48 -22.65 19.68 2.23
CA ALA A 48 -22.64 18.86 3.42
C ALA A 48 -21.44 17.93 3.21
N GLU A 49 -20.31 18.34 3.76
CA GLU A 49 -19.14 17.47 3.94
C GLU A 49 -19.65 16.13 4.49
N LEU A 50 -19.39 15.06 3.75
CA LEU A 50 -19.80 13.71 4.14
C LEU A 50 -19.19 13.40 5.51
N SER A 51 -19.94 12.69 6.35
CA SER A 51 -19.33 12.19 7.59
C SER A 51 -18.24 11.16 7.26
N GLU A 52 -17.25 11.01 8.14
CA GLU A 52 -16.15 10.07 7.94
C GLU A 52 -16.67 8.64 7.68
N SER A 53 -17.69 8.19 8.41
CA SER A 53 -18.33 6.89 8.15
C SER A 53 -18.90 6.77 6.74
N GLU A 54 -19.53 7.83 6.21
CA GLU A 54 -20.07 7.83 4.84
C GLU A 54 -18.96 7.82 3.79
N LEU A 55 -17.83 8.47 4.07
CA LEU A 55 -16.63 8.42 3.23
C LEU A 55 -16.05 6.99 3.17
N LEU A 56 -15.94 6.34 4.33
CA LEU A 56 -15.42 4.96 4.40
C LEU A 56 -16.37 3.97 3.71
N GLU A 57 -17.68 4.11 3.89
CA GLU A 57 -18.68 3.30 3.19
C GLU A 57 -18.59 3.50 1.66
N GLN A 58 -18.35 4.73 1.20
CA GLN A 58 -18.15 5.01 -0.23
C GLN A 58 -16.82 4.42 -0.75
N PHE A 59 -15.75 4.50 0.03
CA PHE A 59 -14.46 3.92 -0.32
C PHE A 59 -14.57 2.39 -0.45
N GLN A 60 -15.18 1.73 0.53
CA GLN A 60 -15.45 0.29 0.50
C GLN A 60 -16.25 -0.10 -0.74
N ALA A 61 -17.38 0.56 -0.98
CA ALA A 61 -18.24 0.27 -2.12
C ALA A 61 -17.53 0.46 -3.47
N THR A 62 -16.60 1.43 -3.54
CA THR A 62 -15.81 1.69 -4.75
C THR A 62 -14.81 0.56 -5.01
N LEU A 63 -14.17 0.01 -3.98
CA LEU A 63 -13.28 -1.14 -4.12
C LEU A 63 -14.05 -2.40 -4.54
N GLU A 64 -15.22 -2.64 -3.95
CA GLU A 64 -16.09 -3.76 -4.32
C GLU A 64 -16.56 -3.67 -5.80
N ASP A 65 -16.96 -2.48 -6.27
CA ASP A 65 -17.35 -2.27 -7.68
C ASP A 65 -16.17 -2.50 -8.65
N ARG A 66 -14.94 -2.28 -8.18
CA ARG A 66 -13.70 -2.50 -8.92
C ARG A 66 -13.19 -3.94 -8.87
N GLY A 67 -13.92 -4.82 -8.18
CA GLY A 67 -13.68 -6.26 -8.19
C GLY A 67 -12.87 -6.79 -7.01
N PHE A 68 -12.65 -5.99 -5.97
CA PHE A 68 -12.15 -6.51 -4.70
C PHE A 68 -13.24 -7.34 -4.00
N GLU A 69 -12.84 -8.45 -3.38
CA GLU A 69 -13.73 -9.32 -2.62
C GLU A 69 -13.43 -9.20 -1.12
N GLN A 70 -14.45 -9.39 -0.28
CA GLN A 70 -14.32 -9.38 1.18
C GLN A 70 -13.68 -8.10 1.76
N VAL A 71 -13.96 -6.94 1.15
CA VAL A 71 -13.45 -5.65 1.59
C VAL A 71 -14.01 -5.28 2.96
N ASP A 72 -13.14 -5.01 3.93
CA ASP A 72 -13.46 -4.46 5.24
C ASP A 72 -12.56 -3.25 5.52
N ILE A 73 -13.15 -2.12 5.89
CA ILE A 73 -12.40 -0.91 6.24
C ILE A 73 -12.81 -0.47 7.64
N ALA A 74 -11.82 -0.38 8.53
CA ALA A 74 -12.03 0.01 9.91
C ALA A 74 -11.06 1.13 10.33
N PRO A 75 -11.50 2.11 11.14
CA PRO A 75 -10.59 3.08 11.73
C PRO A 75 -9.73 2.43 12.82
N VAL A 76 -8.43 2.71 12.82
CA VAL A 76 -7.45 2.21 13.81
C VAL A 76 -6.55 3.34 14.28
N ASP A 77 -6.47 3.59 15.59
CA ASP A 77 -5.68 4.69 16.17
C ASP A 77 -5.88 6.05 15.44
N ASP A 78 -4.89 6.47 14.64
CA ASP A 78 -4.89 7.69 13.82
C ASP A 78 -5.02 7.40 12.31
N GLY A 79 -5.31 6.17 11.90
CA GLY A 79 -5.37 5.72 10.50
C GLY A 79 -6.54 4.79 10.20
N LEU A 80 -6.42 4.05 9.09
CA LEU A 80 -7.39 3.06 8.62
C LEU A 80 -6.70 1.71 8.40
N GLU A 81 -7.40 0.63 8.70
CA GLU A 81 -7.05 -0.73 8.31
C GLU A 81 -8.04 -1.20 7.23
N LEU A 82 -7.49 -1.64 6.09
CA LEU A 82 -8.21 -2.23 4.96
C LEU A 82 -7.83 -3.70 4.84
N GLY A 83 -8.79 -4.59 4.99
CA GLY A 83 -8.66 -6.01 4.65
C GLY A 83 -9.39 -6.34 3.34
N TYR A 84 -8.79 -7.18 2.50
CA TYR A 84 -9.41 -7.68 1.27
C TYR A 84 -8.86 -9.05 0.85
N ASP A 85 -9.62 -9.80 0.06
CA ASP A 85 -9.12 -11.04 -0.57
C ASP A 85 -8.24 -10.70 -1.78
N ALA A 86 -7.05 -11.30 -1.85
CA ALA A 86 -6.12 -11.08 -2.95
C ALA A 86 -6.71 -11.55 -4.30
N SER A 87 -6.66 -10.69 -5.32
CA SER A 87 -7.26 -10.95 -6.65
C SER A 87 -6.50 -12.00 -7.49
N GLY A 88 -5.27 -12.33 -7.10
CA GLY A 88 -4.49 -13.45 -7.63
C GLY A 88 -2.98 -13.22 -7.54
N THR A 89 -2.17 -14.14 -8.07
CA THR A 89 -0.77 -14.33 -7.66
C THR A 89 0.33 -13.62 -8.43
N SER A 90 -0.01 -12.83 -9.45
CA SER A 90 0.98 -12.13 -10.26
C SER A 90 1.32 -10.75 -9.73
N ASP A 91 2.55 -10.30 -9.97
CA ASP A 91 3.00 -8.93 -9.69
C ASP A 91 2.07 -7.88 -10.34
N ASP A 92 1.52 -8.17 -11.53
CA ASP A 92 0.54 -7.31 -12.20
C ASP A 92 -0.76 -7.15 -11.39
N ASN A 93 -1.18 -8.17 -10.65
CA ASN A 93 -2.37 -8.10 -9.79
C ASN A 93 -2.07 -7.20 -8.60
N VAL A 94 -0.95 -7.42 -7.92
CA VAL A 94 -0.51 -6.60 -6.78
C VAL A 94 -0.36 -5.13 -7.19
N ALA A 95 0.27 -4.86 -8.34
CA ALA A 95 0.41 -3.50 -8.84
C ALA A 95 -0.96 -2.85 -9.12
N THR A 96 -1.90 -3.60 -9.70
CA THR A 96 -3.27 -3.13 -9.93
C THR A 96 -4.00 -2.87 -8.61
N GLU A 97 -3.83 -3.74 -7.61
CA GLU A 97 -4.44 -3.60 -6.29
C GLU A 97 -3.94 -2.33 -5.59
N ILE A 98 -2.63 -2.12 -5.56
CA ILE A 98 -2.01 -0.91 -5.01
C ILE A 98 -2.54 0.33 -5.73
N GLU A 99 -2.61 0.33 -7.06
CA GLU A 99 -3.12 1.48 -7.83
C GLU A 99 -4.57 1.82 -7.47
N LEU A 100 -5.45 0.81 -7.45
CA LEU A 100 -6.88 1.00 -7.20
C LEU A 100 -7.19 1.41 -5.75
N ILE A 101 -6.45 0.87 -4.78
CA ILE A 101 -6.55 1.24 -3.37
C ILE A 101 -6.04 2.67 -3.18
N THR A 102 -4.90 3.02 -3.80
CA THR A 102 -4.34 4.38 -3.72
C THR A 102 -5.30 5.41 -4.32
N ASP A 103 -5.93 5.11 -5.45
CA ASP A 103 -6.93 5.99 -6.09
C ASP A 103 -8.15 6.22 -5.19
N GLY A 104 -8.69 5.15 -4.60
CA GLY A 104 -9.82 5.25 -3.67
C GLY A 104 -9.47 6.00 -2.38
N TYR A 105 -8.27 5.77 -1.83
CA TYR A 105 -7.80 6.51 -0.66
C TYR A 105 -7.55 7.98 -0.97
N THR A 106 -7.00 8.29 -2.14
CA THR A 106 -6.83 9.68 -2.62
C THR A 106 -8.16 10.41 -2.68
N THR A 107 -9.18 9.79 -3.27
CA THR A 107 -10.54 10.34 -3.33
C THR A 107 -11.12 10.57 -1.92
N THR A 108 -10.81 9.68 -0.98
CA THR A 108 -11.25 9.77 0.43
C THR A 108 -10.60 10.96 1.15
N ILE A 109 -9.30 11.20 0.94
CA ILE A 109 -8.59 12.37 1.47
C ILE A 109 -9.08 13.67 0.82
N GLU A 110 -9.26 13.70 -0.50
CA GLU A 110 -9.84 14.88 -1.21
C GLU A 110 -11.23 15.25 -0.68
N SER A 111 -11.99 14.26 -0.24
CA SER A 111 -13.33 14.43 0.32
C SER A 111 -13.33 14.83 1.81
N GLY A 112 -12.15 15.06 2.41
CA GLY A 112 -12.01 15.64 3.75
C GLY A 112 -11.70 14.65 4.87
N SER A 113 -11.31 13.41 4.57
CA SER A 113 -10.85 12.48 5.60
C SER A 113 -9.56 12.98 6.26
N SER A 114 -9.49 12.85 7.59
CA SER A 114 -8.37 13.34 8.41
C SER A 114 -7.44 12.23 8.92
N THR A 115 -7.50 11.05 8.33
CA THR A 115 -6.66 9.90 8.72
C THR A 115 -5.20 10.17 8.37
N ALA A 116 -4.26 9.68 9.18
CA ALA A 116 -2.83 9.86 8.97
C ALA A 116 -2.23 8.85 7.99
N TYR A 117 -2.82 7.65 7.91
CA TYR A 117 -2.35 6.57 7.04
C TYR A 117 -3.47 5.55 6.77
N LEU A 118 -3.24 4.72 5.74
CA LEU A 118 -3.99 3.50 5.44
C LEU A 118 -3.03 2.31 5.47
N GLU A 119 -3.36 1.28 6.24
CA GLU A 119 -2.73 -0.04 6.21
C GLU A 119 -3.62 -0.99 5.40
N ALA A 120 -3.12 -1.53 4.30
CA ALA A 120 -3.86 -2.44 3.44
C ALA A 120 -3.26 -3.85 3.55
N THR A 121 -4.10 -4.83 3.87
CA THR A 121 -3.73 -6.24 4.01
C THR A 121 -4.54 -7.09 3.05
N ALA A 122 -3.84 -7.85 2.21
CA ALA A 122 -4.44 -8.86 1.35
C ALA A 122 -4.40 -10.23 2.03
N TYR A 123 -5.48 -10.98 1.92
CA TYR A 123 -5.61 -12.34 2.44
C TYR A 123 -5.74 -13.36 1.30
N ASP A 124 -5.20 -14.56 1.49
CA ASP A 124 -5.46 -15.68 0.58
C ASP A 124 -6.93 -16.11 0.71
N PRO A 125 -7.71 -16.13 -0.38
CA PRO A 125 -9.12 -16.50 -0.32
C PRO A 125 -9.37 -17.99 0.02
N GLU A 126 -8.36 -18.86 -0.08
CA GLU A 126 -8.49 -20.30 0.21
C GLU A 126 -8.41 -20.60 1.72
N ASP A 127 -7.48 -19.97 2.43
CA ASP A 127 -7.19 -20.25 3.84
C ASP A 127 -7.28 -19.04 4.78
N GLY A 128 -7.39 -17.83 4.24
CA GLY A 128 -7.50 -16.58 5.00
C GLY A 128 -6.19 -16.11 5.63
N GLU A 129 -5.05 -16.71 5.25
CA GLU A 129 -3.75 -16.22 5.69
C GLU A 129 -3.39 -14.91 5.01
N MET A 130 -2.74 -14.03 5.75
CA MET A 130 -2.17 -12.80 5.20
C MET A 130 -1.12 -13.16 4.16
N VAL A 131 -1.21 -12.56 2.97
CA VAL A 131 -0.25 -12.77 1.87
C VAL A 131 0.56 -11.53 1.54
N ASP A 132 -0.08 -10.35 1.58
CA ASP A 132 0.55 -9.09 1.20
C ASP A 132 0.10 -7.95 2.13
N TYR A 133 0.97 -6.98 2.34
CA TYR A 133 0.70 -5.78 3.14
C TYR A 133 1.45 -4.58 2.60
N PHE A 134 0.80 -3.41 2.65
CA PHE A 134 1.45 -2.14 2.36
C PHE A 134 0.76 -1.00 3.11
N THR A 135 1.46 0.12 3.20
CA THR A 135 0.99 1.35 3.86
C THR A 135 0.98 2.52 2.89
N ILE A 136 -0.05 3.36 2.99
CA ILE A 136 -0.16 4.65 2.30
C ILE A 136 -0.20 5.76 3.36
N GLU A 137 0.81 6.62 3.41
CA GLU A 137 0.78 7.80 4.28
C GLU A 137 -0.02 8.93 3.64
N THR A 138 -0.88 9.58 4.43
CA THR A 138 -1.70 10.71 3.96
C THR A 138 -0.83 11.88 3.50
N GLU A 139 0.33 12.11 4.12
CA GLU A 139 1.26 13.17 3.68
C GLU A 139 1.75 12.99 2.24
N TRP A 140 1.85 11.75 1.74
CA TRP A 140 2.24 11.49 0.35
C TRP A 140 1.08 11.76 -0.60
N VAL A 141 -0.15 11.41 -0.18
CA VAL A 141 -1.38 11.71 -0.93
C VAL A 141 -1.59 13.21 -1.00
N GLU A 142 -1.46 13.94 0.11
CA GLU A 142 -1.54 15.41 0.15
C GLU A 142 -0.48 16.04 -0.75
N ALA A 143 0.76 15.55 -0.73
CA ALA A 143 1.81 16.02 -1.64
C ALA A 143 1.46 15.79 -3.12
N TYR A 144 0.78 14.69 -3.45
CA TYR A 144 0.28 14.43 -4.80
C TYR A 144 -0.85 15.40 -5.18
N LEU A 145 -1.81 15.63 -4.29
CA LEU A 145 -2.93 16.55 -4.50
C LEU A 145 -2.49 18.01 -4.64
N ASP A 146 -1.43 18.40 -3.93
CA ASP A 146 -0.79 19.72 -4.04
C ASP A 146 0.17 19.84 -5.23
N GLU A 147 0.19 18.87 -6.15
CA GLU A 147 1.08 18.82 -7.33
C GLU A 147 2.58 18.84 -7.01
N ASN A 148 2.97 18.48 -5.77
CA ASN A 148 4.37 18.37 -5.32
C ASN A 148 4.95 16.97 -5.51
N LEU A 149 4.10 15.99 -5.85
CA LEU A 149 4.45 14.60 -6.11
C LEU A 149 3.70 14.12 -7.36
N GLU A 150 4.36 13.43 -8.29
CA GLU A 150 3.69 12.83 -9.45
C GLU A 150 3.08 11.47 -9.07
N TRP A 151 1.98 11.07 -9.73
CA TRP A 151 1.31 9.77 -9.48
C TRP A 151 2.26 8.56 -9.51
N PRO A 152 3.19 8.42 -10.48
CA PRO A 152 4.13 7.30 -10.47
C PRO A 152 5.12 7.35 -9.29
N GLU A 153 5.46 8.54 -8.80
CA GLU A 153 6.32 8.68 -7.62
C GLU A 153 5.56 8.29 -6.34
N LEU A 154 4.28 8.67 -6.22
CA LEU A 154 3.40 8.22 -5.13
C LEU A 154 3.32 6.70 -5.08
N LEU A 155 2.95 6.06 -6.19
CA LEU A 155 2.86 4.60 -6.26
C LEU A 155 4.21 3.92 -5.97
N SER A 156 5.33 4.54 -6.37
CA SER A 156 6.65 4.02 -6.05
C SER A 156 6.91 4.03 -4.54
N ARG A 157 6.59 5.12 -3.83
CA ARG A 157 6.75 5.21 -2.37
C ARG A 157 5.88 4.19 -1.63
N ILE A 158 4.65 3.98 -2.11
CA ILE A 158 3.74 2.98 -1.55
C ILE A 158 4.29 1.57 -1.79
N ALA A 159 4.78 1.28 -3.00
CA ALA A 159 5.39 -0.01 -3.30
C ALA A 159 6.67 -0.27 -2.47
N GLU A 160 7.36 0.77 -1.99
CA GLU A 160 8.50 0.63 -1.07
C GLU A 160 8.10 0.18 0.34
N THR A 161 6.83 0.36 0.75
CA THR A 161 6.30 -0.15 2.03
C THR A 161 5.78 -1.58 1.93
N PHE A 162 5.74 -2.14 0.71
CA PHE A 162 5.19 -3.45 0.45
C PHE A 162 5.98 -4.58 1.13
N VAL A 163 5.25 -5.46 1.80
CA VAL A 163 5.76 -6.67 2.44
C VAL A 163 4.88 -7.83 2.00
N SER A 164 5.52 -8.92 1.54
CA SER A 164 4.84 -10.17 1.21
C SER A 164 5.27 -11.25 2.18
N THR A 165 4.29 -11.99 2.70
CA THR A 165 4.53 -13.15 3.57
C THR A 165 4.69 -14.38 2.69
N GLU A 166 5.88 -15.01 2.77
CA GLU A 166 6.05 -16.33 2.18
C GLU A 166 5.17 -17.33 2.95
N PRO A 167 4.48 -18.27 2.27
CA PRO A 167 3.77 -19.33 2.96
C PRO A 167 4.78 -20.08 3.82
N VAL A 168 4.47 -20.24 5.11
CA VAL A 168 5.21 -21.18 5.96
C VAL A 168 4.92 -22.57 5.40
N ASP A 169 5.87 -23.14 4.67
CA ASP A 169 5.88 -24.57 4.37
C ASP A 169 5.90 -25.30 5.72
N ASP A 170 4.73 -25.69 6.22
CA ASP A 170 4.57 -26.65 7.30
C ASP A 170 5.03 -28.02 6.75
N ALA A 171 6.35 -28.16 6.60
CA ALA A 171 7.02 -29.40 6.29
C ALA A 171 6.91 -30.29 7.53
N GLU A 172 5.77 -30.97 7.61
CA GLU A 172 5.44 -32.20 8.32
C GLU A 172 6.33 -32.56 9.52
N ASP A 173 5.71 -32.45 10.70
CA ASP A 173 5.99 -33.30 11.85
C ASP A 173 5.94 -34.79 11.42
N GLY A 174 7.08 -35.50 11.52
CA GLY A 174 7.24 -36.84 10.95
C GLY A 174 8.51 -37.59 11.33
N ASP A 175 8.68 -37.83 12.64
CA ASP A 175 9.07 -39.12 13.25
C ASP A 175 10.46 -39.73 12.91
N ASP A 176 11.41 -39.64 13.86
CA ASP A 176 11.88 -40.78 14.67
C ASP A 176 13.21 -40.41 15.36
N GLY A 177 13.22 -40.52 16.68
CA GLY A 177 14.41 -40.30 17.49
C GLY A 177 15.43 -41.42 17.38
N ASP A 178 16.67 -41.10 17.72
CA ASP A 178 17.51 -42.03 18.48
C ASP A 178 18.51 -41.23 19.33
N GLU A 179 18.35 -41.37 20.64
CA GLU A 179 19.35 -41.02 21.64
C GLU A 179 20.47 -42.06 21.56
N GLN A 180 21.76 -41.66 21.52
CA GLN A 180 22.85 -42.22 22.35
C GLN A 180 24.26 -41.84 21.86
N GLU A 181 24.94 -41.10 22.73
CA GLU A 181 26.27 -41.35 23.33
C GLU A 181 27.47 -41.90 22.52
N GLU A 182 28.56 -41.13 22.67
CA GLU A 182 29.95 -41.51 22.93
C GLU A 182 30.86 -42.11 21.82
N ASP A 183 31.91 -41.32 21.57
CA ASP A 183 33.35 -41.69 21.59
C ASP A 183 34.16 -41.98 20.30
N GLU A 184 35.10 -41.03 20.06
CA GLU A 184 36.56 -41.24 20.03
C GLU A 184 37.20 -41.96 18.80
N ASN A 185 37.92 -41.18 17.96
CA ASN A 185 39.40 -41.28 17.71
C ASN A 185 39.89 -40.92 16.29
N GLY A 186 40.96 -40.12 16.24
CA GLY A 186 42.02 -40.14 15.20
C GLY A 186 42.23 -38.83 14.42
N ASP A 187 43.07 -37.90 14.92
CA ASP A 187 44.46 -37.60 14.46
C ASP A 187 44.53 -36.90 13.07
N GLU A 188 45.27 -35.81 12.79
CA GLU A 188 46.35 -35.07 13.44
C GLU A 188 46.68 -33.82 12.58
N GLN A 189 47.18 -32.77 13.24
CA GLN A 189 48.26 -31.85 12.83
C GLN A 189 48.03 -30.60 11.93
N ASP A 190 48.28 -29.48 12.63
CA ASP A 190 49.14 -28.33 12.30
C ASP A 190 48.57 -27.09 11.57
N GLY A 191 48.54 -26.00 12.35
CA GLY A 191 48.34 -24.63 11.88
C GLY A 191 48.22 -23.63 13.03
N ASP A 192 49.22 -23.56 13.91
CA ASP A 192 49.37 -22.62 15.02
C ASP A 192 49.29 -21.13 14.64
N GLU A 193 48.65 -20.36 15.54
CA GLU A 193 48.93 -18.98 15.98
C GLU A 193 48.79 -17.84 14.95
N ASP A 194 48.23 -16.67 15.24
CA ASP A 194 48.34 -15.90 16.48
C ASP A 194 47.23 -14.82 16.53
N GLY A 195 46.72 -14.57 17.74
CA GLY A 195 45.71 -13.55 18.00
C GLY A 195 46.34 -12.19 18.30
N SER A 196 45.61 -11.12 18.05
CA SER A 196 45.75 -9.88 18.81
C SER A 196 44.44 -9.11 18.75
N GLU A 197 43.67 -9.23 19.82
CA GLU A 197 42.81 -8.16 20.32
C GLU A 197 43.73 -7.00 20.72
N ASP A 198 43.45 -5.76 20.32
CA ASP A 198 43.79 -4.61 21.18
C ASP A 198 42.94 -3.40 20.86
N GLU A 199 42.32 -2.92 21.93
CA GLU A 199 41.46 -1.77 22.05
C GLU A 199 42.33 -0.51 22.06
N SER A 200 41.95 0.56 21.35
CA SER A 200 42.55 1.87 21.62
C SER A 200 41.52 2.98 21.45
N ASN A 201 41.11 3.41 22.63
CA ASN A 201 40.43 4.61 23.03
C ASN A 201 41.26 5.89 22.73
N GLU A 202 40.58 7.03 22.90
CA GLU A 202 41.05 8.41 23.13
C GLU A 202 41.70 9.25 22.00
N SER A 203 40.89 10.22 21.56
CA SER A 203 41.15 11.67 21.52
C SER A 203 42.52 12.19 21.07
N ASP A 204 42.49 13.09 20.08
CA ASP A 204 43.15 14.40 20.25
C ASP A 204 42.49 15.47 19.37
N GLU A 205 42.13 16.57 20.04
CA GLU A 205 41.83 17.87 19.48
C GLU A 205 43.10 18.42 18.81
N ASP A 206 43.00 18.99 17.61
CA ASP A 206 43.93 20.05 17.23
C ASP A 206 43.22 21.11 16.39
N THR A 207 43.32 22.32 16.93
CA THR A 207 42.85 23.60 16.42
C THR A 207 44.00 24.20 15.64
N ASP A 208 43.78 24.64 14.40
CA ASP A 208 44.69 25.62 13.78
C ASP A 208 43.88 26.64 12.99
N GLU A 209 43.74 27.80 13.62
CA GLU A 209 43.49 29.10 13.00
C GLU A 209 44.79 29.56 12.33
N ASP A 210 44.77 29.92 11.04
CA ASP A 210 45.48 31.10 10.49
C ASP A 210 45.27 31.20 8.97
N ASP A 211 44.58 32.25 8.52
CA ASP A 211 44.70 32.77 7.15
C ASP A 211 44.71 34.31 7.26
N GLU A 212 45.93 34.87 7.15
CA GLU A 212 46.22 36.31 7.00
C GLU A 212 46.13 36.77 5.54
#